data_AF-A0A843L1Z4-F1
#
_entry.id   AF-A0A843L1Z4-F1
#
_cell.length_a   1.000
_cell.length_b   1.000
_cell.length_c   1.000
_cell.angle_alpha   90.00
_cell.angle_beta   90.00
_cell.angle_gamma   90.00
#
_symmetry.space_group_name_H-M   'P 1'
#
loop_
_entity.id
_entity.type
_entity.pdbx_description
1 polymer ?
#
loop_
_entity_poly.entity_id
_entity_poly.type
_entity_poly.pdbx_seq_one_letter_code
_entity_poly.pdbx_strand_id
1 'polypeptide(L)'
;MVDLKKQAPTIALLFTLLVFLSYSVSWVRLTIGTAMDVVLGPLIDPEGFAVPFFVMIIILSSLTGLYSSLVQKYTIDYEKMQETQAKMRVFQKEFREAQLSGDEKRIKKLQKKQEQMMQDQLEISRQQFVPMAIILLLTVPIFFWILLRLPAVGAAADIATGIVMPFAGIVSLSATVLWFIPAWIIWYMLCSLAMSQVIRKSLNIGGI
;
A
#
# COMPACT_ATOMS: atom_id res chain seq x y z
N MET A 1 -11.32 -26.68 13.58
CA MET A 1 -10.21 -25.69 13.59
C MET A 1 -10.16 -25.06 12.21
N VAL A 2 -10.47 -23.78 12.10
CA VAL A 2 -10.50 -23.07 10.81
C VAL A 2 -9.07 -22.99 10.29
N ASP A 3 -8.82 -23.58 9.13
CA ASP A 3 -7.50 -23.62 8.53
C ASP A 3 -7.17 -22.24 7.95
N LEU A 4 -6.66 -21.37 8.83
CA LEU A 4 -6.25 -19.98 8.53
C LEU A 4 -5.31 -19.89 7.33
N LYS A 5 -4.65 -20.99 6.94
CA LYS A 5 -3.78 -21.05 5.76
C LYS A 5 -4.54 -21.03 4.43
N LYS A 6 -5.75 -21.60 4.36
CA LYS A 6 -6.54 -21.71 3.11
C LYS A 6 -7.45 -20.50 2.87
N GLN A 7 -7.78 -19.74 3.91
CA GLN A 7 -8.69 -18.59 3.87
C GLN A 7 -7.98 -17.23 3.76
N ALA A 8 -6.65 -17.19 3.74
CA ALA A 8 -5.88 -15.95 3.64
C ALA A 8 -6.36 -14.96 2.54
N PRO A 9 -6.64 -15.38 1.29
CA PRO A 9 -7.15 -14.45 0.27
C PRO A 9 -8.58 -13.97 0.57
N THR A 10 -9.45 -14.83 1.11
CA THR A 10 -10.81 -14.45 1.53
C THR A 10 -10.79 -13.47 2.70
N ILE A 11 -9.88 -13.67 3.66
CA ILE A 11 -9.66 -12.77 4.79
C ILE A 11 -9.11 -11.44 4.30
N ALA A 12 -8.14 -11.42 3.38
CA ALA A 12 -7.61 -10.19 2.79
C ALA A 12 -8.69 -9.42 2.02
N LEU A 13 -9.55 -10.12 1.29
CA LEU A 13 -10.66 -9.52 0.54
C LEU A 13 -11.74 -8.96 1.48
N LEU A 14 -12.13 -9.73 2.51
CA LEU A 14 -13.02 -9.26 3.56
C LEU A 14 -12.44 -8.05 4.30
N PHE A 15 -11.16 -8.10 4.62
CA PHE A 15 -10.46 -7.01 5.30
C PHE A 15 -10.41 -5.74 4.45
N THR A 16 -10.08 -5.87 3.16
CA THR A 16 -10.09 -4.75 2.21
C THR A 16 -11.50 -4.17 2.07
N LEU A 17 -12.52 -5.02 2.01
CA LEU A 17 -13.92 -4.61 1.92
C LEU A 17 -14.39 -3.91 3.20
N LEU A 18 -13.99 -4.40 4.37
CA LEU A 18 -14.25 -3.74 5.65
C LEU A 18 -13.61 -2.36 5.74
N VAL A 19 -12.39 -2.21 5.22
CA VAL A 19 -11.75 -0.90 5.16
C VAL A 19 -12.47 0.01 4.19
N PHE A 20 -12.87 -0.48 3.01
CA PHE A 20 -13.64 0.34 2.09
C PHE A 20 -14.95 0.84 2.72
N LEU A 21 -15.64 -0.02 3.47
CA LEU A 21 -16.83 0.35 4.24
C LEU A 21 -16.52 1.37 5.34
N SER A 22 -15.37 1.27 6.01
CA SER A 22 -15.01 2.24 7.06
C SER A 22 -14.80 3.65 6.52
N TYR A 23 -14.37 3.81 5.26
CA TYR A 23 -14.32 5.12 4.60
C TYR A 23 -15.70 5.71 4.31
N SER A 24 -16.71 4.87 4.02
CA SER A 24 -18.08 5.31 3.76
C SER A 24 -18.83 5.71 5.04
N VAL A 25 -18.39 5.23 6.19
CA VAL A 25 -19.09 5.39 7.46
C VAL A 25 -18.49 6.53 8.28
N SER A 26 -19.19 7.66 8.32
CA SER A 26 -18.73 8.89 8.97
C SER A 26 -18.35 8.71 10.44
N TRP A 27 -19.11 7.92 11.21
CA TRP A 27 -18.83 7.74 12.65
C TRP A 27 -17.52 6.99 12.90
N VAL A 28 -17.19 5.99 12.07
CA VAL A 28 -15.93 5.23 12.18
C VAL A 28 -14.75 6.15 11.90
N ARG A 29 -14.82 6.92 10.81
CA ARG A 29 -13.79 7.88 10.44
C ARG A 29 -13.56 8.92 11.55
N LEU A 30 -14.63 9.49 12.09
CA LEU A 30 -14.53 10.49 13.16
C LEU A 30 -13.95 9.88 14.44
N THR A 31 -14.41 8.69 14.86
CA THR A 31 -13.95 8.04 16.10
C THR A 31 -12.46 7.70 16.04
N ILE A 32 -12.00 7.13 14.92
CA ILE A 32 -10.59 6.79 14.74
C ILE A 32 -9.75 8.06 14.57
N GLY A 33 -10.28 9.04 13.83
CA GLY A 33 -9.64 10.34 13.67
C GLY A 33 -9.41 11.04 15.01
N THR A 34 -10.42 11.14 15.88
CA THR A 34 -10.29 11.79 17.19
C THR A 34 -9.36 11.02 18.12
N ALA A 35 -9.36 9.69 18.07
CA ALA A 35 -8.41 8.88 18.85
C ALA A 35 -6.96 9.15 18.45
N MET A 36 -6.69 9.29 17.15
CA MET A 36 -5.38 9.69 16.62
C MET A 36 -5.04 11.14 16.93
N ASP A 37 -6.05 12.02 17.02
CA ASP A 37 -5.88 13.44 17.32
C ASP A 37 -5.34 13.69 18.74
N VAL A 38 -5.64 12.83 19.71
CA VAL A 38 -5.04 12.91 21.05
C VAL A 38 -3.51 12.81 21.01
N VAL A 39 -2.96 12.06 20.05
CA VAL A 39 -1.52 11.83 19.91
C VAL A 39 -0.89 12.81 18.92
N LEU A 40 -1.55 13.04 17.79
CA LEU A 40 -1.01 13.81 16.66
C LEU A 40 -1.44 15.28 16.67
N GLY A 41 -2.56 15.61 17.33
CA GLY A 41 -3.09 16.97 17.46
C GLY A 41 -2.09 17.96 18.08
N PRO A 42 -1.43 17.63 19.22
CA PRO A 42 -0.43 18.50 19.84
C PRO A 42 0.78 18.84 18.94
N LEU A 43 0.99 18.10 17.85
CA LEU A 43 2.06 18.39 16.89
C LEU A 43 1.67 19.51 15.90
N ILE A 44 0.39 19.60 15.54
CA ILE A 44 -0.12 20.61 14.60
C ILE A 44 -0.62 21.85 15.35
N ASP A 45 -1.22 21.65 16.52
CA ASP A 45 -1.92 22.72 17.20
C ASP A 45 -0.99 23.89 17.58
N PRO A 46 -1.47 25.15 17.47
CA PRO A 46 -0.65 26.33 17.74
C PRO A 46 -0.08 26.38 19.16
N GLU A 47 -0.73 25.72 20.11
CA GLU A 47 -0.31 25.62 21.51
C GLU A 47 0.79 24.57 21.74
N GLY A 48 1.05 23.73 20.73
CA GLY A 48 2.10 22.72 20.75
C GLY A 48 3.27 23.08 19.84
N PHE A 49 3.53 22.25 18.84
CA PHE A 49 4.68 22.43 17.93
C PHE A 49 4.39 23.27 16.68
N ALA A 50 3.13 23.66 16.46
CA ALA A 50 2.69 24.49 15.32
C ALA A 50 3.25 24.01 13.97
N VAL A 51 3.36 22.69 13.77
CA VAL A 51 3.95 22.12 12.55
C VAL A 51 2.99 22.35 11.38
N PRO A 52 3.44 22.97 10.27
CA PRO A 52 2.60 23.13 9.09
C PRO A 52 2.06 21.80 8.59
N PHE A 53 0.81 21.78 8.11
CA PHE A 53 0.13 20.52 7.77
C PHE A 53 0.88 19.72 6.69
N PHE A 54 1.51 20.40 5.72
CA PHE A 54 2.30 19.75 4.68
C PHE A 54 3.55 19.04 5.24
N VAL A 55 4.19 19.58 6.29
CA VAL A 55 5.34 18.95 6.96
C VAL A 55 4.88 17.71 7.71
N MET A 56 3.72 17.77 8.36
CA MET A 56 3.14 16.62 9.03
C MET A 56 2.84 15.47 8.05
N ILE A 57 2.33 15.79 6.86
CA ILE A 57 2.15 14.81 5.78
C ILE A 57 3.49 14.19 5.37
N ILE A 58 4.58 14.97 5.27
CA ILE A 58 5.92 14.43 4.98
C ILE A 58 6.37 13.44 6.06
N ILE A 59 6.20 13.79 7.33
CA ILE A 59 6.59 12.93 8.47
C ILE A 59 5.80 11.62 8.44
N LEU A 60 4.46 11.71 8.32
CA LEU A 60 3.57 10.55 8.31
C LEU A 60 3.78 9.66 7.08
N SER A 61 3.95 10.25 5.90
CA SER A 61 4.22 9.51 4.66
C SER A 61 5.60 8.86 4.68
N SER A 62 6.59 9.50 5.30
CA SER A 62 7.93 8.94 5.48
C SER A 62 7.91 7.74 6.43
N LEU A 63 7.26 7.88 7.59
CA LEU A 63 7.00 6.79 8.52
C LEU A 63 6.25 5.65 7.84
N THR A 64 5.26 5.97 7.01
CA THR A 64 4.50 4.98 6.26
C THR A 64 5.33 4.24 5.22
N GLY A 65 6.13 4.95 4.44
CA GLY A 65 7.11 4.33 3.54
C GLY A 65 8.09 3.43 4.30
N LEU A 66 8.50 3.83 5.50
CA LEU A 66 9.44 3.09 6.34
C LEU A 66 8.87 1.79 6.88
N TYR A 67 7.77 1.84 7.64
CA TYR A 67 7.20 0.59 8.15
C TYR A 67 6.69 -0.28 7.01
N SER A 68 6.16 0.30 5.92
CA SER A 68 5.69 -0.45 4.76
C SER A 68 6.82 -1.24 4.10
N SER A 69 7.97 -0.61 3.92
CA SER A 69 9.15 -1.27 3.36
C SER A 69 9.71 -2.33 4.30
N LEU A 70 9.71 -2.09 5.62
CA LEU A 70 10.16 -3.07 6.60
C LEU A 70 9.23 -4.29 6.65
N VAL A 71 7.91 -4.07 6.69
CA VAL A 71 6.92 -5.14 6.66
C VAL A 71 7.06 -5.98 5.39
N GLN A 72 7.24 -5.35 4.23
CA GLN A 72 7.52 -6.06 2.98
C GLN A 72 8.82 -6.87 3.07
N LYS A 73 9.91 -6.30 3.61
CA LYS A 73 11.19 -6.99 3.79
C LYS A 73 11.05 -8.31 4.55
N TYR A 74 10.39 -8.24 5.70
CA TYR A 74 10.34 -9.36 6.63
C TYR A 74 9.27 -10.39 6.27
N THR A 75 8.32 -10.03 5.40
CA THR A 75 7.20 -10.92 5.06
C THR A 75 7.38 -11.62 3.71
N ILE A 76 8.06 -10.98 2.75
CA ILE A 76 8.21 -11.50 1.39
C ILE A 76 9.55 -12.19 1.24
N ASP A 77 9.52 -13.46 0.85
CA ASP A 77 10.72 -14.19 0.42
C ASP A 77 11.00 -13.88 -1.06
N TYR A 78 11.90 -12.92 -1.28
CA TYR A 78 12.26 -12.47 -2.63
C TYR A 78 13.04 -13.53 -3.42
N GLU A 79 13.82 -14.38 -2.76
CA GLU A 79 14.60 -15.44 -3.42
C GLU A 79 13.66 -16.53 -3.94
N LYS A 80 12.75 -17.01 -3.07
CA LYS A 80 11.72 -17.98 -3.47
C LYS A 80 10.83 -17.41 -4.58
N MET A 81 10.46 -16.14 -4.50
CA MET A 81 9.69 -15.48 -5.56
C MET A 81 10.44 -15.49 -6.91
N GLN A 82 11.73 -15.17 -6.93
CA GLN A 82 12.54 -15.20 -8.15
C GLN A 82 12.69 -16.63 -8.71
N GLU A 83 12.94 -17.61 -7.84
CA GLU A 83 13.06 -19.02 -8.23
C GLU A 83 11.75 -19.55 -8.83
N THR A 84 10.61 -19.29 -8.19
CA THR A 84 9.28 -19.67 -8.71
C THR A 84 8.97 -18.98 -10.03
N GLN A 85 9.33 -17.70 -10.19
CA GLN A 85 9.18 -16.99 -11.47
C GLN A 85 10.05 -17.61 -12.57
N ALA A 86 11.30 -17.99 -12.26
CA ALA A 86 12.18 -18.67 -13.21
C ALA A 86 11.62 -20.03 -13.63
N LYS A 87 11.17 -20.85 -12.68
CA LYS A 87 10.50 -22.14 -12.93
C LYS A 87 9.27 -21.98 -13.82
N MET A 88 8.44 -20.96 -13.54
CA MET A 88 7.26 -20.65 -14.33
C MET A 88 7.59 -20.28 -15.78
N ARG A 89 8.65 -19.47 -16.00
CA ARG A 89 9.11 -19.10 -17.36
C ARG A 89 9.58 -20.33 -18.15
N VAL A 90 10.31 -21.25 -17.51
CA VAL A 90 10.75 -22.50 -18.16
C VAL A 90 9.54 -23.38 -18.47
N PHE A 91 8.63 -23.55 -17.52
CA PHE A 91 7.42 -24.34 -17.72
C PHE A 91 6.54 -23.81 -18.86
N GLN A 92 6.34 -22.48 -18.95
CA GLN A 92 5.54 -21.90 -20.03
C GLN A 92 6.13 -22.18 -21.41
N LYS A 93 7.46 -22.23 -21.54
CA LYS A 93 8.13 -22.64 -22.78
C LYS A 93 7.89 -24.12 -23.09
N GLU A 94 8.16 -25.02 -22.12
CA GLU A 94 7.93 -26.46 -22.27
C GLU A 94 6.47 -26.78 -22.62
N PHE A 95 5.52 -26.11 -21.97
CA PHE A 95 4.10 -26.28 -22.18
C PHE A 95 3.66 -25.83 -23.58
N ARG A 96 4.16 -24.67 -24.04
CA ARG A 96 3.91 -24.18 -25.40
C ARG A 96 4.50 -25.11 -26.46
N GLU A 97 5.70 -25.62 -26.26
CA GLU A 97 6.33 -26.59 -27.16
C GLU A 97 5.53 -27.90 -27.24
N ALA A 98 5.08 -28.43 -26.09
CA ALA A 98 4.27 -29.64 -26.05
C ALA A 98 2.89 -29.48 -26.72
N GLN A 99 2.28 -28.29 -26.59
CA GLN A 99 1.05 -27.93 -27.31
C GLN A 99 1.26 -27.86 -28.82
N LEU A 100 2.35 -27.23 -29.28
CA LEU A 100 2.68 -27.12 -30.70
C LEU A 100 3.04 -28.48 -31.32
N SER A 101 3.67 -29.37 -30.54
CA SER A 101 4.02 -30.72 -31.00
C SER A 101 2.86 -31.72 -30.93
N GLY A 102 1.70 -31.34 -30.37
CA GLY A 102 0.53 -32.22 -30.25
C GLY A 102 0.74 -33.46 -29.37
N ASP A 103 1.73 -33.44 -28.46
CA ASP A 103 2.06 -34.61 -27.63
C ASP A 103 1.14 -34.66 -26.40
N GLU A 104 -0.01 -35.31 -26.54
CA GLU A 104 -1.02 -35.43 -25.49
C GLU A 104 -0.47 -36.06 -24.19
N LYS A 105 0.51 -36.98 -24.29
CA LYS A 105 1.13 -37.59 -23.11
C LYS A 105 1.99 -36.58 -22.36
N ARG A 106 2.79 -35.78 -23.07
CA ARG A 106 3.55 -34.67 -22.47
C ARG A 106 2.63 -33.61 -21.90
N ILE A 107 1.55 -33.25 -22.59
CA ILE A 107 0.58 -32.26 -22.09
C ILE A 107 -0.05 -32.73 -20.78
N LYS A 108 -0.53 -33.97 -20.69
CA LYS A 108 -1.08 -34.53 -19.43
C LYS A 108 -0.06 -34.53 -18.30
N LYS A 109 1.20 -34.87 -18.58
CA LYS A 109 2.29 -34.83 -17.58
C LYS A 109 2.56 -33.39 -17.10
N LEU A 110 2.57 -32.43 -18.02
CA LEU A 110 2.79 -31.01 -17.72
C LEU A 110 1.59 -30.38 -16.99
N GLN A 111 0.35 -30.80 -17.26
CA GLN A 111 -0.82 -30.38 -16.49
C GLN A 111 -0.72 -30.76 -15.01
N LYS A 112 -0.23 -31.97 -14.70
CA LYS A 112 0.00 -32.37 -13.30
C LYS A 112 1.07 -31.49 -12.63
N LYS A 113 2.11 -31.09 -13.38
CA LYS A 113 3.14 -30.15 -12.91
C LYS A 113 2.58 -28.73 -12.75
N GLN A 114 1.64 -28.32 -13.61
CA GLN A 114 0.91 -27.04 -13.52
C GLN A 114 0.16 -26.92 -12.19
N GLU A 115 -0.53 -27.98 -11.78
CA GLU A 115 -1.25 -28.00 -10.51
C GLU A 115 -0.30 -27.82 -9.31
N GLN A 116 0.89 -28.45 -9.35
CA GLN A 116 1.91 -28.26 -8.32
C GLN A 116 2.45 -26.83 -8.29
N MET A 117 2.78 -26.23 -9.45
CA MET A 117 3.25 -24.84 -9.48
C MET A 117 2.16 -23.82 -9.12
N MET A 118 0.88 -24.16 -9.32
CA MET A 118 -0.22 -23.34 -8.85
C MET A 118 -0.22 -23.26 -7.31
N GLN A 119 0.13 -24.34 -6.62
CA GLN A 119 0.29 -24.32 -5.16
C GLN A 119 1.45 -23.40 -4.73
N ASP A 120 2.59 -23.49 -5.40
CA ASP A 120 3.74 -22.58 -5.16
C ASP A 120 3.36 -21.11 -5.41
N GLN A 121 2.59 -20.85 -6.47
CA GLN A 121 2.13 -19.51 -6.81
C GLN A 121 1.12 -18.97 -5.78
N LEU A 122 0.24 -19.82 -5.24
CA LEU A 122 -0.65 -19.45 -4.14
C LEU A 122 0.14 -19.12 -2.88
N GLU A 123 1.23 -19.83 -2.61
CA GLU A 123 2.10 -19.53 -1.46
C GLU A 123 2.77 -18.15 -1.61
N ILE A 124 3.34 -17.85 -2.78
CA ILE A 124 3.92 -16.52 -3.08
C ILE A 124 2.85 -15.43 -2.98
N SER A 125 1.67 -15.66 -3.56
CA SER A 125 0.55 -14.72 -3.50
C SER A 125 0.17 -14.43 -2.04
N ARG A 126 0.12 -15.46 -1.20
CA ARG A 126 -0.16 -15.29 0.23
C ARG A 126 0.90 -14.45 0.94
N GLN A 127 2.19 -14.68 0.66
CA GLN A 127 3.27 -13.88 1.22
C GLN A 127 3.15 -12.39 0.83
N GLN A 128 2.51 -12.06 -0.30
CA GLN A 128 2.24 -10.68 -0.72
C GLN A 128 0.96 -10.08 -0.09
N PHE A 129 -0.05 -10.90 0.24
CA PHE A 129 -1.28 -10.40 0.87
C PHE A 129 -1.11 -10.02 2.35
N VAL A 130 -0.30 -10.77 3.09
CA VAL A 130 0.00 -10.47 4.51
C VAL A 130 0.56 -9.05 4.70
N PRO A 131 1.61 -8.61 3.97
CA PRO A 131 2.15 -7.27 4.15
C PRO A 131 1.14 -6.20 3.73
N MET A 132 0.36 -6.44 2.66
CA MET A 132 -0.69 -5.50 2.23
C MET A 132 -1.73 -5.26 3.34
N ALA A 133 -2.22 -6.31 3.98
CA ALA A 133 -3.19 -6.19 5.07
C ALA A 133 -2.61 -5.43 6.28
N ILE A 134 -1.38 -5.75 6.69
CA ILE A 134 -0.71 -5.07 7.80
C ILE A 134 -0.50 -3.59 7.50
N ILE A 135 0.02 -3.27 6.31
CA ILE A 135 0.28 -1.88 5.89
C ILE A 135 -1.02 -1.09 5.88
N LEU A 136 -2.08 -1.68 5.31
CA LEU A 136 -3.37 -1.03 5.20
C LEU A 136 -4.02 -0.81 6.56
N LEU A 137 -3.91 -1.78 7.48
CA LEU A 137 -4.35 -1.63 8.88
C LEU A 137 -3.68 -0.43 9.57
N LEU A 138 -2.38 -0.23 9.35
CA LEU A 138 -1.62 0.88 9.92
C LEU A 138 -1.89 2.21 9.20
N THR A 139 -2.13 2.18 7.89
CA THR A 139 -2.33 3.37 7.05
C THR A 139 -3.71 3.99 7.25
N VAL A 140 -4.75 3.18 7.45
CA VAL A 140 -6.14 3.65 7.54
C VAL A 140 -6.37 4.65 8.68
N PRO A 141 -5.92 4.41 9.92
CA PRO A 141 -6.04 5.39 11.00
C PRO A 141 -5.35 6.71 10.69
N ILE A 142 -4.16 6.66 10.08
CA ILE A 142 -3.40 7.84 9.65
C ILE A 142 -4.21 8.66 8.64
N PHE A 143 -4.82 7.99 7.66
CA PHE A 143 -5.65 8.65 6.65
C PHE A 143 -6.92 9.25 7.23
N PHE A 144 -7.58 8.57 8.17
CA PHE A 144 -8.76 9.11 8.84
C PHE A 144 -8.45 10.35 9.66
N TRP A 145 -7.30 10.39 10.31
CA TRP A 145 -6.85 11.59 11.00
C TRP A 145 -6.53 12.74 10.03
N ILE A 146 -5.83 12.44 8.93
CA ILE A 146 -5.59 13.45 7.87
C ILE A 146 -6.93 13.99 7.35
N LEU A 147 -7.92 13.13 7.07
CA LEU A 147 -9.28 13.54 6.66
C LEU A 147 -10.02 14.37 7.70
N LEU A 148 -9.77 14.15 9.00
CA LEU A 148 -10.38 14.94 10.07
C LEU A 148 -9.77 16.33 10.18
N ARG A 149 -8.44 16.45 10.03
CA ARG A 149 -7.71 17.71 10.20
C ARG A 149 -7.47 18.48 8.90
N LEU A 150 -7.82 17.89 7.75
CA LEU A 150 -7.73 18.55 6.45
C LEU A 150 -8.58 19.84 6.45
N PRO A 151 -8.05 20.94 5.89
CA PRO A 151 -8.80 22.18 5.76
C PRO A 151 -10.04 21.95 4.88
N ALA A 152 -11.11 22.71 5.15
CA ALA A 152 -12.33 22.64 4.36
C ALA A 152 -12.03 22.86 2.86
N VAL A 153 -12.79 22.21 1.99
CA VAL A 153 -12.66 22.41 0.53
C VAL A 153 -12.98 23.87 0.22
N GLY A 154 -12.02 24.58 -0.37
CA GLY A 154 -12.13 26.03 -0.64
C GLY A 154 -11.52 26.94 0.42
N ALA A 155 -10.90 26.39 1.48
CA ALA A 155 -10.14 27.19 2.43
C ALA A 155 -8.96 27.93 1.74
N ALA A 156 -8.69 29.15 2.19
CA ALA A 156 -7.57 29.95 1.70
C ALA A 156 -6.25 29.19 1.89
N ALA A 157 -5.39 29.23 0.88
CA ALA A 157 -4.07 28.61 0.97
C ALA A 157 -3.11 29.55 1.73
N ASP A 158 -2.88 29.26 3.01
CA ASP A 158 -1.90 29.95 3.84
C ASP A 158 -0.69 29.05 4.17
N ILE A 159 0.25 29.52 4.98
CA ILE A 159 1.45 28.76 5.36
C ILE A 159 1.08 27.47 6.13
N ALA A 160 -0.05 27.46 6.84
CA ALA A 160 -0.48 26.32 7.64
C ALA A 160 -1.24 25.26 6.82
N THR A 161 -1.98 25.70 5.80
CA THR A 161 -2.98 24.88 5.07
C THR A 161 -2.69 24.75 3.58
N GLY A 162 -1.71 25.47 3.06
CA GLY A 162 -1.29 25.47 1.66
C GLY A 162 0.03 24.75 1.41
N ILE A 163 0.26 24.44 0.14
CA ILE A 163 1.51 23.90 -0.37
C ILE A 163 1.85 24.52 -1.73
N VAL A 164 3.15 24.70 -2.00
CA VAL A 164 3.64 25.15 -3.31
C VAL A 164 3.88 23.94 -4.21
N MET A 165 3.11 23.83 -5.28
CA MET A 165 3.22 22.77 -6.28
C MET A 165 3.93 23.27 -7.54
N PRO A 166 4.81 22.47 -8.18
CA PRO A 166 5.66 22.91 -9.29
C PRO A 166 4.89 23.37 -10.54
N PHE A 167 3.66 22.89 -10.75
CA PHE A 167 2.84 23.26 -11.92
C PHE A 167 1.56 24.03 -11.57
N ALA A 168 1.22 24.17 -10.29
CA ALA A 168 -0.04 24.75 -9.83
C ALA A 168 0.14 25.95 -8.89
N GLY A 169 1.38 26.29 -8.51
CA GLY A 169 1.65 27.39 -7.58
C GLY A 169 1.17 27.08 -6.16
N ILE A 170 0.72 28.10 -5.44
CA ILE A 170 0.22 27.95 -4.07
C ILE A 170 -1.21 27.39 -4.13
N VAL A 171 -1.39 26.19 -3.60
CA VAL A 171 -2.69 25.50 -3.57
C VAL A 171 -3.01 25.07 -2.15
N SER A 172 -4.29 25.11 -1.79
CA SER A 172 -4.75 24.54 -0.51
C SER A 172 -4.60 23.02 -0.54
N LEU A 173 -4.26 22.40 0.60
CA LEU A 173 -4.08 20.95 0.72
C LEU A 173 -5.35 20.17 0.35
N SER A 174 -6.53 20.77 0.55
CA SER A 174 -7.83 20.20 0.17
C SER A 174 -8.23 20.49 -1.29
N ALA A 175 -7.51 21.36 -2.00
CA ALA A 175 -7.82 21.71 -3.37
C ALA A 175 -7.55 20.55 -4.34
N THR A 176 -8.45 20.36 -5.29
CA THR A 176 -8.26 19.40 -6.39
C THR A 176 -7.28 20.00 -7.39
N VAL A 177 -6.11 19.39 -7.53
CA VAL A 177 -5.04 19.90 -8.41
C VAL A 177 -5.01 19.12 -9.72
N LEU A 178 -5.15 17.79 -9.66
CA LEU A 178 -5.02 16.93 -10.84
C LEU A 178 -6.29 16.11 -11.05
N TRP A 179 -7.08 16.50 -12.05
CA TRP A 179 -8.32 15.85 -12.49
C TRP A 179 -9.39 15.76 -11.37
N PHE A 180 -9.27 14.79 -10.46
CA PHE A 180 -10.12 14.61 -9.27
C PHE A 180 -9.33 14.32 -7.97
N ILE A 181 -8.00 14.44 -8.00
CA ILE A 181 -7.13 14.10 -6.88
C ILE A 181 -6.80 15.37 -6.08
N PRO A 182 -7.10 15.41 -4.77
CA PRO A 182 -6.69 16.48 -3.87
C PRO A 182 -5.16 16.62 -3.74
N ALA A 183 -4.68 17.84 -3.51
CA ALA A 183 -3.25 18.15 -3.37
C ALA A 183 -2.57 17.32 -2.29
N TRP A 184 -3.22 17.11 -1.14
CA TRP A 184 -2.66 16.32 -0.04
C TRP A 184 -2.40 14.87 -0.41
N ILE A 185 -3.23 14.25 -1.27
CA ILE A 185 -3.03 12.87 -1.71
C ILE A 185 -1.80 12.80 -2.62
N ILE A 186 -1.69 13.73 -3.57
CA ILE A 186 -0.54 13.80 -4.47
C ILE A 186 0.74 13.99 -3.67
N TRP A 187 0.72 14.92 -2.72
CA TRP A 187 1.84 15.20 -1.84
C TRP A 187 2.22 13.97 -1.00
N TYR A 188 1.24 13.32 -0.36
CA TYR A 188 1.45 12.10 0.41
C TYR A 188 2.06 10.99 -0.45
N MET A 189 1.52 10.75 -1.65
CA MET A 189 2.04 9.73 -2.57
C MET A 189 3.48 10.02 -2.99
N LEU A 190 3.78 11.28 -3.34
CA LEU A 190 5.13 11.68 -3.76
C LEU A 190 6.15 11.43 -2.65
N CYS A 191 5.85 11.88 -1.43
CA CYS A 191 6.73 11.67 -0.28
C CYS A 191 6.86 10.18 0.10
N SER A 192 5.74 9.43 0.11
CA SER A 192 5.72 8.00 0.41
C SER A 192 6.52 7.18 -0.60
N LEU A 193 6.37 7.47 -1.90
CA LEU A 193 7.12 6.80 -2.96
C LEU A 193 8.61 7.14 -2.88
N ALA A 194 8.97 8.41 -2.72
CA ALA A 194 10.35 8.83 -2.56
C ALA A 194 11.03 8.10 -1.39
N MET A 195 10.36 8.07 -0.22
CA MET A 195 10.88 7.38 0.96
C MET A 195 10.99 5.87 0.75
N SER A 196 9.98 5.26 0.13
CA SER A 196 9.99 3.82 -0.18
C SER A 196 11.20 3.44 -1.06
N GLN A 197 11.57 4.28 -2.03
CA GLN A 197 12.74 4.04 -2.89
C GLN A 197 14.06 4.16 -2.12
N VAL A 198 14.19 5.18 -1.27
CA VAL A 198 15.36 5.36 -0.40
C VAL A 198 15.55 4.12 0.48
N ILE A 199 14.46 3.64 1.09
CA ILE A 199 14.51 2.54 2.04
C ILE A 199 14.80 1.21 1.36
N ARG A 200 14.13 0.91 0.24
CA ARG A 200 14.41 -0.29 -0.56
C ARG A 200 15.88 -0.36 -0.98
N LYS A 201 16.44 0.77 -1.43
CA LYS A 201 17.86 0.87 -1.79
C LYS A 201 18.77 0.68 -0.57
N SER A 202 18.44 1.28 0.57
CA SER A 202 19.23 1.13 1.81
C SER A 202 19.23 -0.28 2.37
N LEU A 203 18.12 -1.01 2.22
CA LEU A 203 17.93 -2.35 2.78
C LEU A 203 18.24 -3.47 1.79
N ASN A 204 18.66 -3.12 0.56
CA ASN A 204 18.85 -4.01 -0.60
C ASN A 204 17.67 -4.96 -0.85
N ILE A 205 16.45 -4.44 -0.68
CA ILE A 205 15.22 -5.22 -0.85
C ILE A 205 14.65 -4.92 -2.23
N GLY A 206 14.43 -5.97 -3.02
CA GLY A 206 13.84 -5.82 -4.36
C GLY A 206 14.76 -5.07 -5.33
N GLY A 207 16.07 -5.16 -5.13
CA GLY A 207 17.05 -4.79 -6.14
C GLY A 207 16.93 -5.73 -7.33
N ILE A 208 16.57 -5.14 -8.48
CA ILE A 208 17.20 -5.53 -9.74
C ILE A 208 18.67 -5.12 -9.63
#